data_AF-A0A7C7UK67-F1
#
_entry.id   AF-A0A7C7UK67-F1
#
_cell.length_a   1.000
_cell.length_b   1.000
_cell.length_c   1.000
_cell.angle_alpha   90.00
_cell.angle_beta   90.00
_cell.angle_gamma   90.00
#
_symmetry.space_group_name_H-M   'P 1'
#
loop_
_entity.id
_entity.type
_entity.pdbx_description
1 polymer ?
#
loop_
_entity_poly.entity_id
_entity_poly.type
_entity_poly.pdbx_seq_one_letter_code
_entity_poly.pdbx_strand_id
1 'polypeptide(L)'
;MRLRSIIGLVALAGLAWSISEDRRRIRLRTVIIGLLVQVVLATILLKLPFFKDIFMLLNKAVIALEKATTAGTSFVFGYLGGAPLPFEEKFPGAEFILAFRALPLVLV
;
A
#
# COMPACT_ATOMS: atom_id res chain seq x y z
N MET A 1 2.65 23.29 3.92
CA MET A 1 2.93 21.89 3.50
C MET A 1 4.09 21.77 2.51
N ARG A 2 4.17 22.56 1.43
CA ARG A 2 5.21 22.41 0.38
C ARG A 2 6.66 22.49 0.88
N LEU A 3 6.96 23.41 1.80
CA LEU A 3 8.31 23.55 2.37
C LEU A 3 8.76 22.31 3.17
N ARG A 4 7.85 21.70 3.96
CA ARG A 4 8.15 20.49 4.74
C ARG A 4 8.48 19.31 3.83
N SER A 5 7.80 19.17 2.69
CA SER A 5 8.07 18.11 1.71
C SER A 5 9.44 18.25 1.06
N ILE A 6 9.85 19.48 0.71
CA ILE A 6 11.18 19.74 0.12
C ILE A 6 12.27 19.46 1.16
N ILE A 7 12.09 19.95 2.40
CA ILE A 7 13.03 19.69 3.49
C ILE A 7 13.16 18.18 3.74
N GLY A 8 12.04 17.43 3.76
CA GLY A 8 12.06 15.98 3.93
C GLY A 8 12.85 15.26 2.82
N LEU A 9 12.64 15.65 1.56
CA LEU A 9 13.37 15.07 0.43
C LEU A 9 14.88 15.30 0.53
N VAL A 10 15.29 16.53 0.85
CA VAL A 10 16.70 16.90 1.02
C VAL A 10 17.31 16.22 2.25
N ALA A 11 16.58 16.14 3.36
CA ALA A 11 17.04 15.49 4.58
C ALA A 11 17.27 13.99 4.37
N LEU A 12 16.35 13.29 3.69
CA LEU A 12 16.51 11.87 3.37
C LEU A 12 17.67 11.62 2.40
N ALA A 13 17.82 12.46 1.37
CA ALA A 13 18.97 12.39 0.47
C ALA A 13 20.29 12.65 1.20
N GLY A 14 20.33 13.62 2.12
CA GLY A 14 21.49 13.91 2.97
C GLY A 14 21.82 12.80 3.96
N LEU A 15 20.80 12.14 4.52
CA LEU A 15 20.97 10.97 5.38
C LEU A 15 21.55 9.79 4.60
N ALA A 16 21.02 9.50 3.40
CA ALA A 16 21.56 8.47 2.51
C ALA A 16 23.03 8.76 2.13
N TRP A 17 23.37 10.02 1.85
CA TRP A 17 24.75 10.44 1.62
C TRP A 17 25.65 10.25 2.85
N SER A 18 25.12 10.51 4.04
CA SER A 18 25.87 10.39 5.31
C SER A 18 26.23 8.93 5.65
N ILE A 19 25.34 7.99 5.31
CA ILE A 19 25.55 6.54 5.52
C ILE A 19 26.38 5.92 4.39
N SER A 20 26.57 6.61 3.26
CA SER A 20 27.28 6.07 2.11
C SER A 20 28.76 5.79 2.40
N GLU A 21 29.21 4.60 1.99
CA GLU A 21 30.55 4.08 2.22
C GLU A 21 31.63 4.81 1.40
N ASP A 22 31.36 5.19 0.15
CA ASP A 22 32.27 5.98 -0.69
C ASP A 22 31.56 7.23 -1.25
N ARG A 23 31.56 8.29 -0.43
CA ARG A 23 30.91 9.57 -0.75
C ARG A 23 31.47 10.25 -1.99
N ARG A 24 32.71 9.93 -2.40
CA ARG A 24 33.38 10.56 -3.55
C ARG A 24 33.02 9.89 -4.87
N ARG A 25 32.60 8.62 -4.85
CA ARG A 25 32.11 7.90 -6.04
C ARG A 25 30.65 8.20 -6.39
N ILE A 26 29.94 8.94 -5.53
CA ILE A 26 28.54 9.30 -5.79
C ILE A 26 28.45 10.22 -7.00
N ARG A 27 27.85 9.70 -8.07
CA ARG A 27 27.57 10.48 -9.28
C ARG A 27 26.34 11.36 -9.04
N LEU A 28 26.54 12.63 -8.73
CA LEU A 28 25.48 13.62 -8.49
C LEU A 28 24.44 13.66 -9.63
N ARG A 29 24.89 13.48 -10.88
CA ARG A 29 24.01 13.38 -12.05
C ARG A 29 22.97 12.27 -11.90
N THR A 30 23.36 11.10 -11.41
CA THR A 30 22.44 9.96 -11.20
C THR A 30 21.44 10.26 -10.09
N VAL A 31 21.88 10.89 -8.99
CA VAL A 31 20.99 11.27 -7.88
C VAL A 31 19.94 12.27 -8.34
N ILE A 32 20.34 13.33 -9.05
CA ILE A 32 19.43 14.35 -9.55
C ILE A 32 18.44 13.77 -10.57
N ILE A 33 18.90 12.92 -11.49
CA ILE A 33 18.02 12.24 -12.44
C ILE A 33 17.02 11.34 -11.70
N GLY A 34 17.46 10.57 -10.72
CA GLY A 34 16.58 9.72 -9.91
C GLY A 34 15.51 10.52 -9.18
N LEU A 35 15.89 11.62 -8.53
CA LEU A 35 14.96 12.54 -7.86
C LEU A 35 13.96 13.17 -8.85
N LEU A 36 14.43 13.58 -10.03
CA LEU A 36 13.58 14.16 -11.07
C LEU A 36 12.57 13.12 -11.57
N VAL A 37 13.01 11.91 -11.89
CA VAL A 37 12.14 10.81 -12.30
C VAL A 37 11.11 10.50 -11.22
N GLN A 38 11.51 10.47 -9.94
CA GLN A 38 10.59 10.25 -8.82
C GLN A 38 9.51 11.34 -8.74
N VAL A 39 9.87 12.61 -8.89
CA VAL A 39 8.91 13.74 -8.87
C VAL A 39 7.99 13.71 -10.09
N VAL A 40 8.52 13.38 -11.27
CA VAL A 40 7.73 13.23 -12.50
C VAL A 40 6.72 12.09 -12.34
N LEU A 41 7.16 10.91 -11.89
CA LEU A 41 6.27 9.78 -11.63
C LEU A 41 5.22 10.10 -10.57
N ALA A 42 5.60 10.72 -9.46
CA ALA A 42 4.65 11.11 -8.42
C ALA A 42 3.60 12.09 -8.97
N THR A 43 4.02 13.05 -9.80
CA THR A 43 3.08 13.99 -10.44
C THR A 43 2.16 13.25 -11.42
N ILE A 44 2.70 12.34 -12.22
CA ILE A 44 1.93 11.55 -13.18
C ILE A 44 0.88 10.70 -12.47
N LEU A 45 1.31 9.92 -11.47
CA LEU A 45 0.45 8.97 -10.78
C LEU A 45 -0.58 9.65 -9.86
N LEU A 46 -0.24 10.77 -9.22
CA LEU A 46 -1.10 11.40 -8.22
C LEU A 46 -1.95 12.55 -8.75
N LYS A 47 -1.54 13.23 -9.83
CA LYS A 47 -2.27 14.39 -10.37
C LYS A 47 -3.02 14.14 -11.67
N LEU A 48 -2.62 13.17 -12.49
CA LEU A 48 -3.41 12.87 -13.69
C LEU A 48 -4.67 12.06 -13.32
N PRO A 49 -5.87 12.52 -13.76
CA PRO A 49 -7.12 11.84 -13.46
C PRO A 49 -7.18 10.42 -14.07
N PHE A 50 -6.51 10.21 -15.20
CA PHE A 50 -6.41 8.90 -15.84
C PHE A 50 -5.84 7.81 -14.90
N PHE A 51 -4.81 8.14 -14.12
CA PHE A 51 -4.23 7.17 -13.17
C PHE A 51 -5.16 6.93 -11.97
N LYS A 52 -5.94 7.94 -11.56
CA LYS A 52 -6.99 7.74 -10.55
C LYS A 52 -8.01 6.68 -11.03
N ASP A 53 -8.42 6.73 -12.29
CA ASP A 53 -9.37 5.76 -12.85
C ASP A 53 -8.77 4.35 -12.90
N ILE A 54 -7.49 4.22 -13.27
CA ILE A 54 -6.75 2.96 -13.20
C ILE A 54 -6.69 2.43 -11.76
N PHE A 55 -6.32 3.26 -10.78
CA PHE A 55 -6.29 2.84 -9.39
C PHE A 55 -7.67 2.44 -8.86
N MET A 56 -8.74 3.11 -9.32
CA MET A 56 -10.10 2.69 -8.98
C MET A 56 -10.46 1.33 -9.60
N LEU A 57 -10.02 1.05 -10.82
CA LEU A 57 -10.21 -0.26 -11.45
C LEU A 57 -9.45 -1.36 -10.68
N LEU A 58 -8.19 -1.11 -10.33
CA LEU A 58 -7.39 -2.03 -9.52
C LEU A 58 -8.04 -2.26 -8.15
N ASN A 59 -8.54 -1.21 -7.51
CA ASN A 59 -9.26 -1.33 -6.24
C ASN A 59 -10.51 -2.22 -6.37
N LYS A 60 -11.29 -2.05 -7.45
CA LYS A 60 -12.45 -2.92 -7.73
C LYS A 60 -12.04 -4.38 -7.91
N ALA A 61 -10.92 -4.64 -8.58
CA ALA A 61 -10.39 -5.99 -8.74
C ALA A 61 -9.99 -6.61 -7.39
N VAL A 62 -9.29 -5.85 -6.52
CA VAL A 62 -8.94 -6.30 -5.17
C VAL A 62 -10.19 -6.59 -4.34
N ILE A 63 -11.20 -5.71 -4.38
CA ILE A 63 -12.47 -5.92 -3.67
C ILE A 63 -13.20 -7.17 -4.21
N ALA A 64 -13.15 -7.43 -5.51
CA ALA A 64 -13.74 -8.62 -6.09
C ALA A 64 -13.05 -9.89 -5.59
N LEU A 65 -11.71 -9.87 -5.50
CA LEU A 65 -10.93 -10.97 -4.95
C LEU A 65 -11.22 -11.17 -3.46
N GLU A 66 -11.25 -10.10 -2.67
CA GLU A 66 -11.61 -10.13 -1.25
C GLU A 66 -12.99 -10.76 -1.02
N LYS A 67 -13.98 -10.37 -1.83
CA LYS A 67 -15.34 -10.94 -1.77
C LYS A 67 -15.37 -12.42 -2.13
N ALA A 68 -14.65 -12.82 -3.17
CA ALA A 68 -14.57 -14.22 -3.58
C ALA A 68 -13.90 -15.08 -2.50
N THR A 69 -12.77 -14.62 -1.96
CA THR A 69 -12.06 -15.29 -0.86
C THR A 69 -12.94 -15.36 0.38
N THR A 70 -13.61 -14.27 0.77
CA THR A 70 -14.51 -14.24 1.93
C THR A 70 -15.69 -15.19 1.75
N ALA A 71 -16.25 -15.31 0.55
CA ALA A 71 -17.29 -16.29 0.27
C ALA A 71 -16.79 -17.73 0.43
N GLY A 72 -15.58 -18.02 -0.04
CA GLY A 72 -14.95 -19.34 0.12
C GLY A 72 -14.64 -19.67 1.59
N THR A 73 -14.07 -18.72 2.34
CA THR A 73 -13.75 -18.91 3.76
C THR A 73 -15.00 -19.00 4.63
N SER A 74 -16.05 -18.24 4.29
CA SER A 74 -17.36 -18.35 4.94
C SER A 74 -18.02 -19.70 4.70
N PHE A 75 -17.86 -20.26 3.49
CA PHE A 75 -18.34 -21.61 3.18
C PHE A 75 -17.59 -22.69 3.96
N VAL A 76 -16.26 -22.61 4.04
CA VAL A 76 -15.43 -23.63 4.71
C VAL A 76 -15.44 -23.51 6.24
N PHE A 77 -15.39 -22.28 6.76
CA PHE A 77 -15.18 -22.01 8.19
C PHE A 77 -16.37 -21.31 8.88
N GLY A 78 -17.48 -21.06 8.18
CA GLY A 78 -18.67 -20.44 8.76
C GLY A 78 -18.41 -19.03 9.29
N TYR A 79 -18.89 -18.74 10.51
CA TYR A 79 -18.76 -17.41 11.11
C TYR A 79 -17.30 -16.98 11.33
N LEU A 80 -16.38 -17.94 11.49
CA LEU A 80 -14.94 -17.66 11.63
C LEU A 80 -14.35 -17.09 10.33
N GLY A 81 -14.92 -17.45 9.18
CA GLY A 81 -14.49 -17.06 7.85
C GLY A 81 -15.21 -15.84 7.27
N GLY A 82 -16.06 -15.16 8.04
CA GLY A 82 -16.81 -13.97 7.61
C GLY A 82 -18.32 -14.14 7.46
N ALA A 83 -18.89 -15.31 7.82
CA ALA A 83 -20.35 -15.46 7.90
C ALA A 83 -20.92 -14.77 9.17
N PRO A 84 -22.25 -14.55 9.24
CA PRO A 84 -22.88 -13.88 10.38
C PRO A 84 -22.53 -14.54 11.72
N LEU A 85 -22.21 -13.71 12.72
CA LEU A 85 -21.93 -14.19 14.08
C LEU A 85 -23.19 -14.82 14.70
N PRO A 86 -23.07 -15.98 15.35
CA PRO A 86 -24.17 -16.58 16.10
C PRO A 86 -24.35 -15.98 17.51
N PHE A 87 -23.56 -14.95 17.86
CA PHE A 87 -23.55 -14.29 19.16
C PHE A 87 -23.38 -12.77 18.98
N GLU A 88 -23.71 -12.00 20.01
CA GLU A 88 -23.53 -10.55 19.99
C GLU A 88 -22.04 -10.16 20.00
N GLU A 89 -21.70 -9.21 19.12
CA GLU A 89 -20.37 -8.63 19.06
C GLU A 89 -20.11 -7.77 20.31
N LYS A 90 -19.10 -8.14 21.10
CA LYS A 90 -18.78 -7.42 22.35
C LYS A 90 -18.14 -6.06 22.12
N PHE A 91 -17.34 -5.92 21.07
CA PHE A 91 -16.65 -4.68 20.68
C PHE A 91 -16.48 -4.65 19.15
N PRO A 92 -16.55 -3.46 18.51
CA PRO A 92 -16.45 -3.35 17.06
C PRO A 92 -15.16 -3.96 16.50
N GLY A 93 -15.30 -4.81 15.48
CA GLY A 93 -14.19 -5.49 14.79
C GLY A 93 -13.80 -6.85 15.40
N ALA A 94 -14.49 -7.31 16.45
CA ALA A 94 -14.22 -8.61 17.07
C ALA A 94 -14.62 -9.80 16.16
N GLU A 95 -15.36 -9.56 15.09
CA GLU A 95 -15.69 -10.54 14.04
C GLU A 95 -14.54 -10.86 13.07
N PHE A 96 -13.48 -10.05 13.04
CA PHE A 96 -12.39 -10.25 12.09
C PHE A 96 -11.33 -11.22 12.64
N ILE A 97 -11.34 -12.45 12.12
CA ILE A 97 -10.33 -13.44 12.47
C ILE A 97 -9.27 -13.51 11.37
N LEU A 98 -8.09 -12.95 11.66
CA LEU A 98 -6.97 -12.84 10.73
C LEU A 98 -6.61 -14.18 10.09
N ALA A 99 -6.58 -15.26 10.87
CA ALA A 99 -6.20 -16.59 10.40
C ALA A 99 -7.11 -17.13 9.29
N PHE A 100 -8.42 -16.84 9.35
CA PHE A 100 -9.41 -17.39 8.41
C PHE A 100 -9.84 -16.39 7.33
N ARG A 101 -9.56 -15.08 7.49
CA ARG A 101 -9.96 -14.05 6.52
C ARG A 101 -8.77 -13.42 5.78
N ALA A 102 -7.63 -13.20 6.45
CA ALA A 102 -6.48 -12.54 5.83
C ALA A 102 -5.50 -13.51 5.15
N LEU A 103 -5.19 -14.64 5.80
CA LEU A 103 -4.22 -15.61 5.25
C LEU A 103 -4.69 -16.23 3.92
N PRO A 104 -5.97 -16.62 3.76
CA PRO A 104 -6.44 -17.17 2.48
C PRO A 104 -6.36 -16.16 1.32
N LEU A 105 -6.46 -14.86 1.59
CA LEU A 105 -6.37 -13.81 0.57
C LEU A 105 -4.95 -13.70 -0.03
N VAL A 106 -3.91 -14.03 0.75
CA VAL A 106 -2.52 -14.02 0.27
C VAL A 106 -2.18 -15.25 -0.58
N LEU A 107 -2.94 -16.34 -0.40
CA LEU A 107 -2.71 -17.61 -1.11
C LEU A 107 -3.29 -17.66 -2.52
N VAL A 108 -4.22 -16.74 -2.85
CA VAL A 108 -4.90 -16.65 -4.15
C VAL A 108 -4.25 -15.56 -4.99
#